data_AF-A0A0Q1A6W9-F1
#
_entry.id   AF-A0A0Q1A6W9-F1
#
_cell.length_a   1.000
_cell.length_b   1.000
_cell.length_c   1.000
_cell.angle_alpha   90.00
_cell.angle_beta   90.00
_cell.angle_gamma   90.00
#
_symmetry.space_group_name_H-M   'P 1'
#
loop_
_entity.id
_entity.type
_entity.pdbx_description
1 polymer ?
#
loop_
_entity_poly.entity_id
_entity_poly.type
_entity_poly.pdbx_seq_one_letter_code
_entity_poly.pdbx_strand_id
1 'polypeptide(L)'
;MGGEVYQAQVIRNFFETITGPDRNLTRIYMCVVSLAKLRMEPPEKLSFLIDQLKKSKQKRELSIDILDYMADAALDLNMQTVQTAFGVKEISEASEDFGAVSLDSL
;
A
#
# COMPACT_ATOMS: atom_id res chain seq x y z
N MET A 1 14.22 0.76 -6.33
CA MET A 1 13.34 -0.43 -6.45
C MET A 1 12.69 -0.83 -5.13
N GLY A 2 13.41 -1.06 -4.03
CA GLY A 2 12.77 -1.51 -2.76
C GLY A 2 11.72 -0.54 -2.17
N GLY A 3 11.96 0.78 -2.22
CA GLY A 3 11.06 1.77 -1.62
C GLY A 3 9.65 1.80 -2.22
N GLU A 4 9.51 1.63 -3.53
CA GLU A 4 8.21 1.64 -4.21
C GLU A 4 7.38 0.39 -3.88
N VAL A 5 8.02 -0.77 -3.73
CA VAL A 5 7.34 -2.02 -3.31
C VAL A 5 6.77 -1.85 -1.90
N TYR A 6 7.52 -1.25 -0.97
CA TYR A 6 7.01 -0.93 0.37
C TYR A 6 5.85 0.07 0.33
N GLN A 7 5.91 1.10 -0.52
CA GLN A 7 4.79 2.03 -0.70
C GLN A 7 3.54 1.30 -1.18
N ALA A 8 3.66 0.42 -2.18
CA ALA A 8 2.56 -0.38 -2.71
C ALA A 8 1.95 -1.30 -1.64
N GLN A 9 2.78 -1.94 -0.80
CA GLN A 9 2.29 -2.75 0.32
C GLN A 9 1.53 -1.93 1.36
N VAL A 10 2.03 -0.73 1.70
CA VAL A 10 1.37 0.17 2.66
C VAL A 10 0.02 0.65 2.14
N ILE A 11 -0.04 1.01 0.85
CA ILE A 11 -1.27 1.42 0.16
C ILE A 11 -2.29 0.27 0.14
N ARG A 12 -1.85 -0.94 -0.20
CA ARG A 12 -2.72 -2.13 -0.16
C ARG A 12 -3.29 -2.35 1.24
N ASN A 13 -2.44 -2.35 2.27
CA ASN A 13 -2.86 -2.53 3.66
C ASN A 13 -3.87 -1.46 4.11
N PHE A 14 -3.71 -0.22 3.64
CA PHE A 14 -4.68 0.84 3.90
C PHE A 14 -6.05 0.52 3.27
N PHE A 15 -6.09 0.18 1.98
CA PHE A 15 -7.33 -0.14 1.28
C PHE A 15 -8.04 -1.36 1.86
N GLU A 16 -7.29 -2.41 2.23
CA GLU A 16 -7.83 -3.58 2.93
C GLU A 16 -8.41 -3.18 4.31
N THR A 17 -7.79 -2.23 5.01
CA THR A 17 -8.28 -1.78 6.33
C THR A 17 -9.56 -0.97 6.25
N ILE A 18 -9.74 -0.13 5.22
CA ILE A 18 -10.95 0.70 5.10
C ILE A 18 -12.13 -0.06 4.49
N THR A 19 -11.87 -1.07 3.65
CA THR A 19 -12.88 -1.93 3.02
C THR A 19 -13.22 -3.16 3.86
N GLY A 20 -12.34 -3.55 4.79
CA GLY A 20 -12.54 -4.69 5.68
C GLY A 20 -13.60 -4.46 6.78
N PRO A 21 -13.98 -5.55 7.48
CA PRO A 21 -15.01 -5.52 8.52
C PRO A 21 -14.57 -4.78 9.80
N ASP A 22 -13.26 -4.65 10.04
CA ASP A 22 -12.69 -3.93 11.18
C ASP A 22 -11.92 -2.70 10.71
N ARG A 23 -12.62 -1.56 10.63
CA ARG A 23 -12.05 -0.24 10.29
C ARG A 23 -11.21 0.29 11.45
N ASN A 24 -10.03 -0.29 11.62
CA ASN A 24 -9.12 0.08 12.70
C ASN A 24 -8.40 1.38 12.37
N LEU A 25 -8.82 2.47 13.02
CA LEU A 25 -8.25 3.82 12.85
C LEU A 25 -6.76 3.90 13.20
N THR A 26 -6.26 3.08 14.11
CA THR A 26 -4.82 3.03 14.43
C THR A 26 -4.03 2.43 13.27
N ARG A 27 -4.57 1.40 12.61
CA ARG A 27 -3.94 0.81 11.41
C ARG A 27 -3.96 1.79 10.24
N ILE A 28 -5.08 2.49 10.03
CA ILE A 28 -5.18 3.57 9.03
C ILE A 28 -4.13 4.66 9.31
N TYR A 29 -4.00 5.10 10.57
CA TYR A 29 -3.00 6.07 10.98
C TYR A 29 -1.57 5.61 10.64
N MET A 30 -1.23 4.37 10.98
CA MET A 30 0.10 3.82 10.69
C MET A 30 0.38 3.76 9.19
N CYS A 31 -0.60 3.35 8.37
CA CYS A 31 -0.42 3.31 6.92
C CYS A 31 -0.14 4.70 6.33
N VAL A 32 -0.96 5.70 6.66
CA VAL A 32 -0.82 7.06 6.12
C VAL A 32 0.52 7.68 6.53
N VAL A 33 0.88 7.58 7.82
CA VAL A 33 2.15 8.15 8.32
C VAL A 33 3.36 7.42 7.73
N SER A 34 3.30 6.09 7.59
CA SER A 34 4.39 5.32 6.99
C SER A 34 4.57 5.69 5.52
N LEU A 35 3.49 5.83 4.76
CA LEU A 35 3.54 6.24 3.36
C LEU A 35 4.10 7.65 3.21
N ALA A 36 3.64 8.61 4.01
CA ALA A 36 4.13 9.98 4.00
C ALA A 36 5.63 10.06 4.29
N LYS A 37 6.13 9.24 5.22
CA LYS A 37 7.57 9.12 5.48
C LYS A 37 8.33 8.48 4.33
N LEU A 38 7.81 7.41 3.73
CA LEU A 38 8.43 6.73 2.58
C LEU A 38 8.54 7.64 1.36
N ARG A 39 7.57 8.54 1.18
CA ARG A 39 7.54 9.55 0.12
C ARG A 39 8.32 10.83 0.45
N MET A 40 8.96 10.89 1.63
CA MET A 40 9.71 12.06 2.08
C MET A 40 8.87 13.35 2.02
N GLU A 41 7.58 13.27 2.40
CA GLU A 41 6.68 14.41 2.36
C GLU A 41 7.19 15.53 3.30
N PRO A 42 6.98 16.80 2.93
CA PRO A 42 7.43 17.92 3.74
C PRO A 42 6.73 17.91 5.12
N PRO A 43 7.39 18.40 6.18
CA PRO A 43 6.85 18.36 7.54
C PRO A 43 5.46 18.97 7.68
N GLU A 44 5.17 20.03 6.92
CA GLU A 44 3.88 20.72 6.92
C GLU A 44 2.75 19.80 6.45
N LYS A 45 3.01 19.00 5.41
CA LYS A 45 2.03 18.05 4.87
C LYS A 45 1.84 16.86 5.80
N LEU A 46 2.92 16.37 6.43
CA LEU A 46 2.82 15.33 7.45
C LEU A 46 1.98 15.80 8.66
N SER A 47 2.21 17.02 9.13
CA SER A 47 1.41 17.62 10.21
C SER A 47 -0.07 17.77 9.84
N PHE A 48 -0.36 18.18 8.61
CA PHE A 48 -1.73 18.25 8.10
C PHE A 48 -2.42 16.88 8.09
N LEU A 49 -1.75 15.85 7.55
CA LEU A 49 -2.29 14.48 7.52
C LEU A 49 -2.56 13.94 8.94
N ILE A 50 -1.65 14.19 9.89
CA ILE A 50 -1.84 13.80 11.29
C ILE A 50 -3.05 14.50 11.91
N ASP A 51 -3.26 15.79 11.63
CA ASP A 51 -4.42 16.53 12.13
C ASP A 51 -5.74 15.99 11.56
N GLN A 52 -5.77 15.69 10.26
CA GLN A 52 -6.92 15.06 9.61
C GLN A 52 -7.23 13.68 10.19
N LEU A 53 -6.21 12.88 10.50
CA LEU A 53 -6.39 11.58 11.16
C LEU A 53 -6.92 11.73 12.59
N LYS A 54 -6.48 12.74 13.34
CA LYS A 54 -7.01 13.04 14.69
C LYS A 54 -8.48 13.42 14.63
N LYS A 55 -8.86 14.31 13.69
CA LYS A 55 -10.26 14.68 13.44
C LYS A 55 -11.08 13.48 13.03
N SER A 56 -10.54 12.62 12.17
CA SER A 56 -11.19 11.38 11.73
C SER A 56 -11.48 10.44 12.90
N LYS A 57 -10.54 10.34 13.84
CA LYS A 57 -10.72 9.54 15.06
C LYS A 57 -11.78 10.11 15.99
N GLN A 58 -11.89 11.44 16.10
CA GLN A 58 -12.91 12.10 16.91
C GLN A 58 -14.32 11.93 16.31
N LYS A 59 -14.44 12.11 14.98
CA LYS A 59 -15.72 12.04 14.26
C LYS A 59 -16.16 10.62 13.92
N ARG A 60 -15.26 9.64 14.06
CA ARG A 60 -15.44 8.24 13.60
C ARG A 60 -15.72 8.11 12.10
N GLU A 61 -15.28 9.11 11.34
CA GLU A 61 -15.41 9.18 9.89
C GLU A 61 -14.06 9.51 9.29
N LEU A 62 -13.68 8.83 8.20
CA LEU A 62 -12.40 9.08 7.56
C LEU A 62 -12.49 10.36 6.72
N SER A 63 -11.55 11.28 6.91
CA SER A 63 -11.47 12.50 6.10
C SER A 63 -11.22 12.16 4.63
N ILE A 64 -11.90 12.89 3.74
CA ILE A 64 -11.71 12.80 2.28
C ILE A 64 -10.26 13.14 1.92
N ASP A 65 -9.65 14.10 2.62
CA ASP A 65 -8.23 14.47 2.42
C ASP A 65 -7.27 13.27 2.57
N ILE A 66 -7.60 12.31 3.45
CA ILE A 66 -6.80 11.10 3.66
C ILE A 66 -7.01 10.11 2.52
N LEU A 67 -8.24 9.99 2.02
CA LEU A 67 -8.55 9.13 0.88
C LEU A 67 -7.89 9.64 -0.39
N ASP A 68 -7.99 10.94 -0.65
CA ASP A 68 -7.37 11.60 -1.80
C ASP A 68 -5.85 11.42 -1.78
N TYR A 69 -5.21 11.69 -0.62
CA TYR A 69 -3.77 11.47 -0.47
C TYR A 69 -3.32 10.04 -0.79
N MET A 70 -4.06 9.05 -0.29
CA MET A 70 -3.72 7.63 -0.50
C MET A 70 -4.01 7.18 -1.94
N ALA A 71 -5.05 7.72 -2.58
CA ALA A 71 -5.38 7.45 -3.97
C ALA A 71 -4.35 8.07 -4.92
N ASP A 72 -3.97 9.32 -4.70
CA ASP A 72 -2.93 10.01 -5.48
C ASP A 72 -1.60 9.24 -5.38
N ALA A 73 -1.21 8.85 -4.16
CA ALA A 73 0.00 8.06 -3.97
C ALA A 73 -0.07 6.67 -4.64
N ALA A 74 -1.26 6.11 -4.82
CA ALA A 74 -1.46 4.86 -5.56
C ALA A 74 -1.37 5.05 -7.08
N LEU A 75 -1.88 6.18 -7.60
CA LEU A 75 -1.79 6.53 -9.02
C LEU A 75 -0.35 6.77 -9.47
N ASP A 76 0.49 7.31 -8.58
CA ASP A 76 1.90 7.55 -8.85
C ASP A 76 2.74 6.26 -8.93
N LEU A 77 2.22 5.10 -8.51
CA LEU A 77 2.98 3.86 -8.52
C LEU A 77 3.00 3.22 -9.91
N ASN A 78 4.19 2.75 -10.31
CA ASN A 78 4.37 1.99 -11.54
C ASN A 78 3.64 0.63 -11.45
N MET A 79 2.93 0.26 -12.51
CA MET A 79 2.12 -0.96 -12.63
C MET A 79 2.92 -2.25 -12.41
N GLN A 80 4.19 -2.31 -12.82
CA GLN A 80 5.07 -3.44 -12.53
C GLN A 80 5.36 -3.59 -11.01
N THR A 81 5.62 -2.48 -10.33
CA THR A 81 5.84 -2.46 -8.87
C THR A 81 4.58 -2.89 -8.11
N VAL A 82 3.40 -2.48 -8.60
CA VAL A 82 2.11 -2.93 -8.09
C VAL A 82 1.96 -4.45 -8.27
N GLN A 83 2.21 -5.00 -9.46
CA GLN A 83 2.11 -6.46 -9.68
C GLN A 83 3.01 -7.26 -8.74
N THR A 84 4.27 -6.84 -8.55
CA THR A 84 5.19 -7.48 -7.60
C THR A 84 4.70 -7.39 -6.15
N ALA A 85 4.24 -6.22 -5.70
CA ALA A 85 3.74 -6.03 -4.34
C ALA A 85 2.41 -6.77 -4.06
N PHE A 86 1.62 -7.02 -5.11
CA PHE A 86 0.38 -7.77 -5.04
C PHE A 86 0.59 -9.29 -5.23
N GLY A 87 1.82 -9.74 -5.44
CA GLY A 87 2.16 -11.16 -5.62
C GLY A 87 1.70 -11.73 -6.96
N VAL A 88 1.41 -10.87 -7.93
CA VAL A 88 1.11 -11.26 -9.31
C VAL A 88 2.45 -11.57 -9.96
N LYS A 89 2.91 -12.83 -9.84
CA LYS A 89 3.96 -13.36 -10.71
C LYS A 89 3.44 -13.30 -12.14
N GLU A 90 4.20 -12.71 -13.05
CA GLU A 90 3.86 -12.83 -14.46
C GLU A 90 3.79 -14.32 -14.84
N ILE A 91 2.80 -14.68 -15.66
CA ILE A 91 2.64 -16.04 -16.19
C ILE A 91 3.92 -16.51 -16.92
N SER A 92 4.76 -15.57 -17.36
CA SER A 92 6.11 -15.77 -17.91
C SER A 92 7.02 -16.56 -16.95
N GLU A 93 7.06 -16.21 -15.65
CA GLU A 93 7.91 -16.89 -14.66
C GLU A 93 7.36 -18.27 -14.26
N ALA A 94 6.04 -18.46 -14.34
CA ALA A 94 5.44 -19.78 -14.09
C ALA A 94 5.82 -20.81 -15.18
N SER A 95 6.20 -20.36 -16.38
CA SER A 95 6.66 -21.27 -17.44
C SER A 95 8.10 -21.78 -17.21
N GLU A 96 8.94 -21.02 -16.51
CA GLU A 96 10.31 -21.40 -16.18
C GLU A 96 10.37 -22.43 -15.04
N ASP A 97 9.46 -22.34 -14.06
CA ASP A 97 9.39 -23.31 -12.94
C ASP A 97 8.85 -24.70 -13.38
N PHE A 98 8.04 -24.80 -14.45
CA PHE A 98 7.57 -26.09 -14.97
C PHE A 98 8.58 -26.80 -15.90
N GLY A 99 9.59 -26.09 -16.42
CA GLY A 99 10.66 -26.68 -17.23
C GLY A 99 11.77 -27.36 -16.42
N ALA A 100 11.82 -27.12 -15.11
CA ALA A 100 12.89 -27.61 -14.22
C ALA A 100 12.55 -28.91 -13.45
N VAL A 101 11.34 -29.47 -13.62
CA VAL A 101 11.01 -30.78 -13.07
C VAL A 101 11.58 -31.85 -13.99
N SER A 102 12.85 -32.18 -13.75
CA SER A 102 13.56 -33.29 -14.38
C SER A 102 12.76 -34.59 -14.23
N LEU A 103 12.22 -35.08 -15.34
CA LEU A 103 11.70 -36.45 -15.50
C LEU A 103 12.87 -37.44 -15.59
N ASP A 104 13.76 -37.47 -14.60
CA ASP A 104 14.81 -38.49 -14.54
C ASP A 104 14.99 -38.98 -13.11
N SER A 105 14.16 -39.95 -12.76
CA SER A 105 14.43 -40.99 -11.76
C SER A 105 13.40 -42.09 -11.99
N LEU A 106 13.67 -42.90 -13.01
CA LEU A 106 13.04 -44.19 -13.29
C LEU A 106 13.92 -45.30 -12.70
#